data_AF-A0A0H5CQ96-F1
#
_entry.id   AF-A0A0H5CQ96-F1
#
_cell.length_a   1.000
_cell.length_b   1.000
_cell.length_c   1.000
_cell.angle_alpha   90.00
_cell.angle_beta   90.00
_cell.angle_gamma   90.00
#
_symmetry.space_group_name_H-M   'P 1'
#
loop_
_entity.id
_entity.type
_entity.pdbx_description
1 polymer ?
#
loop_
_entity_poly.entity_id
_entity_poly.type
_entity_poly.pdbx_seq_one_letter_code
_entity_poly.pdbx_strand_id
1 'polypeptide(L)'
;MKRIVLAHSAADIPAVARALRDAGAEVIFVAPDQVVSTALQEDADAVAVDTNVGAVVAGLAERDAEDIPVLTYDQVIEWVAGRYQ
;
A
#
# COMPACT_ATOMS: atom_id res chain seq x y z
N MET A 1 -6.90 7.12 11.20
CA MET A 1 -6.74 7.47 9.77
C MET A 1 -5.76 6.47 9.22
N LYS A 2 -6.09 5.76 8.14
CA LYS A 2 -5.23 4.68 7.62
C LYS A 2 -4.10 5.26 6.77
N ARG A 3 -2.86 4.84 7.01
CA ARG A 3 -1.67 5.20 6.23
C ARG A 3 -1.34 4.12 5.23
N ILE A 4 -1.33 4.50 3.96
CA ILE A 4 -1.15 3.60 2.83
C ILE A 4 0.14 3.96 2.12
N VAL A 5 1.07 3.01 2.08
CA VAL A 5 2.24 3.11 1.21
C VAL A 5 1.86 2.60 -0.16
N LEU A 6 1.89 3.49 -1.15
CA LEU A 6 1.50 3.22 -2.53
C LEU A 6 2.75 3.12 -3.41
N ALA A 7 2.99 1.92 -3.96
CA ALA A 7 4.03 1.69 -4.96
C ALA A 7 3.39 1.24 -6.29
N HIS A 8 4.10 1.49 -7.39
CA HIS A 8 3.60 1.21 -8.74
C HIS A 8 4.73 0.95 -9.73
N SER A 9 4.38 0.36 -10.88
CA SER A 9 5.27 0.27 -12.05
C SER A 9 4.85 1.13 -13.27
N ALA A 10 3.60 1.63 -13.36
CA ALA A 10 3.08 2.46 -14.49
C ALA A 10 2.13 3.66 -14.15
N ALA A 11 1.85 4.53 -15.15
CA ALA A 11 1.34 5.92 -15.06
C ALA A 11 -0.01 6.26 -14.34
N ASP A 12 -0.82 5.29 -13.88
CA ASP A 12 -2.20 5.54 -13.39
C ASP A 12 -2.33 5.89 -11.88
N ILE A 13 -1.21 6.08 -11.19
CA ILE A 13 -1.11 6.42 -9.75
C ILE A 13 -1.95 7.63 -9.33
N PRO A 14 -2.00 8.74 -10.10
CA PRO A 14 -2.64 9.95 -9.60
C PRO A 14 -4.13 9.74 -9.27
N ALA A 15 -4.82 8.86 -10.00
CA ALA A 15 -6.21 8.51 -9.75
C ALA A 15 -6.36 7.66 -8.50
N VAL A 16 -5.52 6.63 -8.32
CA VAL A 16 -5.55 5.74 -7.15
C VAL A 16 -5.22 6.51 -5.87
N ALA A 17 -4.14 7.32 -5.90
CA ALA A 17 -3.74 8.14 -4.77
C ALA A 17 -4.82 9.16 -4.40
N ARG A 18 -5.55 9.69 -5.39
CA ARG A 18 -6.71 10.56 -5.15
C ARG A 18 -7.86 9.80 -4.51
N ALA A 19 -8.25 8.64 -5.06
CA ALA A 19 -9.34 7.82 -4.52
C ALA A 19 -9.09 7.43 -3.05
N LEU A 20 -7.86 7.05 -2.71
CA LEU A 20 -7.46 6.74 -1.33
C LEU A 20 -7.59 7.95 -0.40
N ARG A 21 -7.13 9.14 -0.83
CA ARG A 21 -7.27 10.37 -0.05
C ARG A 21 -8.74 10.77 0.13
N ASP A 22 -9.54 10.65 -0.93
CA ASP A 22 -10.98 10.91 -0.90
C ASP A 22 -11.72 9.93 0.04
N ALA A 23 -11.19 8.71 0.19
CA ALA A 23 -11.67 7.72 1.16
C ALA A 23 -11.12 7.93 2.60
N GLY A 24 -10.30 8.96 2.82
CA GLY A 24 -9.78 9.32 4.15
C GLY A 24 -8.48 8.62 4.55
N ALA A 25 -7.71 8.10 3.58
CA ALA A 25 -6.36 7.59 3.84
C ALA A 25 -5.28 8.67 3.68
N GLU A 26 -4.24 8.54 4.49
CA GLU A 26 -2.95 9.19 4.25
C GLU A 26 -2.18 8.34 3.23
N VAL A 27 -1.65 8.97 2.17
CA VAL A 27 -1.02 8.25 1.05
C VAL A 27 0.42 8.68 0.89
N ILE A 28 1.34 7.73 1.06
CA ILE A 28 2.79 7.89 0.87
C ILE A 28 3.17 7.19 -0.42
N PHE A 29 3.64 7.98 -1.40
CA PHE A 29 4.01 7.45 -2.71
C PHE A 29 5.50 7.18 -2.78
N VAL A 30 5.87 5.96 -3.19
CA VAL A 30 7.28 5.52 -3.23
C VAL A 30 7.59 4.68 -4.47
N ALA A 31 8.88 4.62 -4.80
CA ALA A 31 9.38 3.71 -5.82
C ALA A 31 9.28 2.24 -5.33
N PRO A 32 9.09 1.26 -6.23
CA PRO A 32 8.93 -0.15 -5.86
C PRO A 32 10.03 -0.71 -4.96
N ASP A 33 11.28 -0.31 -5.19
CA ASP A 33 12.45 -0.75 -4.42
C ASP A 33 12.49 -0.18 -2.99
N GLN A 34 11.76 0.91 -2.73
CA GLN A 34 11.67 1.55 -1.42
C GLN A 34 10.42 1.13 -0.63
N VAL A 35 9.53 0.32 -1.21
CA VAL A 35 8.21 0.08 -0.62
C VAL A 35 8.28 -0.58 0.76
N VAL A 36 9.15 -1.59 0.91
CA VAL A 36 9.31 -2.33 2.18
C VAL A 36 9.95 -1.43 3.24
N SER A 37 11.03 -0.71 2.89
CA SER A 37 11.72 0.15 3.84
C SER A 37 10.82 1.31 4.30
N THR A 38 10.03 1.89 3.40
CA THR A 38 9.07 2.96 3.76
C THR A 38 7.89 2.42 4.55
N ALA A 39 7.33 1.25 4.20
CA ALA A 39 6.22 0.66 4.96
C ALA A 39 6.55 0.50 6.44
N LEU A 40 7.78 0.09 6.74
CA LEU A 40 8.27 -0.07 8.11
C LEU A 40 8.55 1.26 8.80
N GLN A 41 9.22 2.19 8.12
CA GLN A 41 9.58 3.50 8.70
C GLN A 41 8.35 4.33 9.06
N GLU A 42 7.30 4.22 8.24
CA GLU A 42 6.10 5.03 8.35
C GLU A 42 4.98 4.35 9.15
N ASP A 43 5.22 3.14 9.65
CA ASP A 43 4.22 2.33 10.36
C ASP A 43 2.94 2.20 9.52
N ALA A 44 3.10 1.65 8.31
CA ALA A 44 2.04 1.61 7.32
C ALA A 44 0.92 0.63 7.74
N ASP A 45 -0.32 1.09 7.64
CA ASP A 45 -1.51 0.25 7.86
C ASP A 45 -1.71 -0.76 6.71
N ALA A 46 -1.22 -0.44 5.50
CA ALA A 46 -1.21 -1.34 4.35
C ALA A 46 -0.22 -0.88 3.27
N VAL A 47 0.17 -1.82 2.40
CA VAL A 47 0.89 -1.53 1.16
C VAL A 47 -0.02 -1.79 -0.04
N ALA A 48 -0.05 -0.84 -0.98
CA ALA A 48 -0.83 -0.92 -2.21
C ALA A 48 0.09 -1.08 -3.43
N VAL A 49 -0.08 -2.15 -4.21
CA VAL A 49 0.75 -2.47 -5.39
C VAL A 49 -0.08 -3.01 -6.57
N ASP A 50 0.48 -2.95 -7.79
CA ASP A 50 -0.16 -3.41 -9.03
C ASP A 50 0.17 -4.87 -9.41
N THR A 51 1.44 -5.29 -9.32
CA THR A 51 1.92 -6.56 -9.88
C THR A 51 2.96 -7.29 -9.01
N ASN A 52 3.70 -6.58 -8.15
CA ASN A 52 4.82 -7.13 -7.37
C ASN A 52 4.45 -7.62 -5.97
N VAL A 53 3.20 -8.07 -5.74
CA VAL A 53 2.70 -8.48 -4.41
C VAL A 53 3.63 -9.48 -3.71
N GLY A 54 4.04 -10.55 -4.39
CA GLY A 54 4.85 -11.60 -3.79
C GLY A 54 6.24 -11.14 -3.31
N ALA A 55 6.88 -10.23 -4.05
CA ALA A 55 8.18 -9.69 -3.68
C ALA A 55 8.08 -8.79 -2.43
N VAL A 56 7.02 -7.99 -2.35
CA VAL A 56 6.76 -7.12 -1.19
C VAL A 56 6.43 -7.95 0.05
N VAL A 57 5.56 -8.96 -0.09
CA VAL A 57 5.21 -9.87 1.01
C VAL A 57 6.47 -10.57 1.54
N ALA A 58 7.32 -11.10 0.65
CA ALA A 58 8.58 -11.73 1.07
C ALA A 58 9.49 -10.74 1.81
N GLY A 59 9.64 -9.51 1.29
CA GLY A 59 10.49 -8.49 1.92
C GLY A 59 9.98 -8.01 3.28
N LEU A 60 8.66 -7.98 3.50
CA LEU A 60 8.04 -7.72 4.81
C LEU A 60 8.25 -8.90 5.77
N ALA A 61 8.08 -10.13 5.30
CA ALA A 61 8.28 -11.34 6.10
C ALA A 61 9.74 -11.50 6.58
N GLU A 62 10.72 -11.17 5.73
CA GLU A 62 12.14 -11.12 6.12
C GLU A 62 12.45 -10.14 7.26
N ARG A 63 11.52 -9.23 7.57
CA ARG A 63 11.64 -8.19 8.60
C ARG A 63 10.58 -8.32 9.68
N ASP A 64 9.95 -9.50 9.80
CA ASP A 64 8.93 -9.82 10.79
C ASP A 64 7.70 -8.88 10.77
N ALA A 65 7.32 -8.38 9.58
CA ALA A 65 6.23 -7.41 9.37
C ALA A 65 5.09 -7.95 8.49
N GLU A 66 4.77 -9.23 8.69
CA GLU A 66 3.72 -9.95 7.94
C GLU A 66 2.30 -9.48 8.27
N ASP A 67 2.17 -8.69 9.34
CA ASP A 67 0.94 -8.05 9.79
C ASP A 67 0.53 -6.86 8.91
N ILE A 68 1.45 -6.29 8.11
CA ILE A 68 1.13 -5.24 7.14
C ILE A 68 0.54 -5.88 5.88
N PRO A 69 -0.77 -5.71 5.60
CA PRO A 69 -1.40 -6.32 4.43
C PRO A 69 -0.89 -5.69 3.14
N VAL A 70 -0.59 -6.54 2.16
CA VAL A 70 -0.26 -6.13 0.79
C VAL A 70 -1.47 -6.34 -0.10
N LEU A 71 -2.01 -5.25 -0.64
CA LEU A 71 -3.29 -5.21 -1.35
C LEU A 71 -3.12 -4.68 -2.77
N THR A 72 -3.99 -5.11 -3.68
CA THR A 72 -4.15 -4.42 -4.97
C THR A 72 -4.81 -3.06 -4.78
N TYR A 73 -4.75 -2.19 -5.79
CA TYR A 73 -5.37 -0.86 -5.74
C TYR A 73 -6.86 -0.91 -5.42
N ASP A 74 -7.60 -1.80 -6.06
CA ASP A 74 -9.05 -1.94 -5.80
C ASP A 74 -9.30 -2.45 -4.37
N GLN A 75 -8.53 -3.44 -3.92
CA GLN A 75 -8.66 -3.98 -2.57
C GLN A 75 -8.38 -2.92 -1.49
N VAL A 76 -7.33 -2.12 -1.65
CA VAL A 76 -7.00 -1.10 -0.64
C VAL A 76 -8.05 0.02 -0.61
N ILE A 77 -8.63 0.40 -1.74
CA ILE A 77 -9.71 1.40 -1.80
C ILE A 77 -10.95 0.88 -1.05
N GLU A 78 -11.36 -0.36 -1.31
CA GLU A 78 -12.48 -0.99 -0.61
C GLU A 78 -12.20 -1.15 0.90
N TRP A 79 -10.96 -1.50 1.25
CA TRP A 79 -10.54 -1.67 2.64
C TRP A 79 -10.51 -0.34 3.41
N VAL A 80 -10.02 0.74 2.80
CA VAL A 80 -10.05 2.08 3.39
C VAL A 80 -11.50 2.56 3.54
N ALA A 81 -12.36 2.31 2.55
CA ALA A 81 -13.77 2.63 2.59
C ALA A 81 -14.58 1.80 3.61
N GLY A 82 -13.96 0.82 4.29
CA GLY A 82 -14.62 -0.05 5.26
C GLY A 82 -15.58 -1.06 4.64
N ARG A 83 -15.43 -1.35 3.34
CA ARG A 83 -16.27 -2.29 2.58
C ARG A 83 -15.66 -3.68 2.43
N TYR A 84 -14.42 -3.85 2.88
CA TYR A 84 -13.71 -5.12 2.90
C TYR A 84 -13.88 -5.79 4.27
N GLN A 85 -14.51 -6.97 4.30
CA GLN A 85 -14.67 -7.82 5.49
C GLN A 85 -13.60 -8.88 5.56
#